data_AF-J9R7J0-F1
#
_entry.id   AF-J9R7J0-F1
#
_cell.length_a   1.000
_cell.length_b   1.000
_cell.length_c   1.000
_cell.angle_alpha   90.00
_cell.angle_beta   90.00
_cell.angle_gamma   90.00
#
_symmetry.space_group_name_H-M   'P 1'
#
loop_
_entity.id
_entity.type
_entity.pdbx_description
1 polymer ?
#
loop_
_entity_poly.entity_id
_entity_poly.type
_entity_poly.pdbx_seq_one_letter_code
_entity_poly.pdbx_strand_id
1 'polypeptide(L)'
;MSSVGVISGPPEDEDLLRFAAFYLRSDLVRYFMVTQVYQLLSDRDRVSLKDIEQFPFYPPERHANPAKARQIVGEVAEISRWLERCDDFARPDAWDKLRAKVEKLIKDYFDLPRDAQAIVKETVDVILPATRPYGMSRVYELAMERVSDAVTKHYAKALQTELNAWRDAGDGEGSFDVNVYYTDVRQIGALAVAQVNLHKQAESNPTGQQANLAVDAILRELKAAQLLTVELQERMHFVPDTLIVSGNTAYLIKPVARRLWLRRQARRDAARIVSATTSNC
;
A
#
# COMPACT_ATOMS: atom_id res chain seq x y z
N MET A 1 -12.62 -29.37 15.00
CA MET A 1 -11.21 -29.00 14.87
C MET A 1 -10.63 -29.83 13.74
N SER A 2 -10.30 -29.23 12.61
CA SER A 2 -9.57 -29.93 11.54
C SER A 2 -8.38 -29.06 11.20
N SER A 3 -7.25 -29.30 11.87
CA SER A 3 -5.98 -28.67 11.56
C SER A 3 -5.04 -29.72 11.00
N VAL A 4 -4.31 -29.32 9.97
CA VAL A 4 -3.42 -30.07 9.06
C VAL A 4 -4.14 -30.64 7.84
N GLY A 5 -4.38 -29.76 6.86
CA GLY A 5 -4.53 -30.19 5.48
C GLY A 5 -3.15 -30.52 4.94
N VAL A 6 -2.86 -31.80 4.71
CA VAL A 6 -1.68 -32.21 3.95
C VAL A 6 -1.99 -31.95 2.48
N ILE A 7 -1.14 -31.17 1.81
CA ILE A 7 -1.17 -31.07 0.35
C ILE A 7 -0.32 -32.24 -0.16
N SER A 8 -0.95 -33.19 -0.86
CA SER A 8 -0.29 -34.38 -1.40
C SER A 8 -0.73 -34.61 -2.84
N GLY A 9 0.13 -35.27 -3.59
CA GLY A 9 -0.05 -35.60 -4.99
C GLY A 9 0.97 -36.67 -5.38
N PRO A 10 1.00 -37.04 -6.66
CA PRO A 10 1.93 -38.06 -7.14
C PRO A 10 3.39 -37.53 -7.13
N PRO A 11 4.40 -38.41 -7.13
CA PRO A 11 5.81 -38.00 -6.98
C PRO A 11 6.30 -37.00 -8.02
N GLU A 12 5.76 -37.06 -9.24
CA GLU A 12 6.06 -36.13 -10.33
C GLU A 12 5.68 -34.66 -10.02
N ASP A 13 4.74 -34.44 -9.10
CA ASP A 13 4.27 -33.11 -8.72
C ASP A 13 5.02 -32.54 -7.49
N GLU A 14 6.03 -33.23 -6.95
CA GLU A 14 6.71 -32.83 -5.71
C GLU A 14 7.16 -31.36 -5.73
N ASP A 15 7.83 -30.93 -6.80
CA ASP A 15 8.31 -29.55 -6.93
C ASP A 15 7.16 -28.54 -6.96
N LEU A 16 6.06 -28.87 -7.65
CA LEU A 16 4.87 -28.04 -7.74
C LEU A 16 4.14 -27.92 -6.39
N LEU A 17 4.04 -29.02 -5.65
CA LEU A 17 3.42 -29.07 -4.32
C LEU A 17 4.23 -28.26 -3.30
N ARG A 18 5.57 -28.35 -3.36
CA ARG A 18 6.46 -27.51 -2.55
C ARG A 18 6.27 -26.05 -2.89
N PHE A 19 6.26 -25.69 -4.17
CA PHE A 19 5.99 -24.32 -4.61
C PHE A 19 4.63 -23.83 -4.10
N ALA A 20 3.57 -24.63 -4.21
CA ALA A 20 2.24 -24.29 -3.72
C ALA A 20 2.23 -24.01 -2.21
N ALA A 21 2.98 -24.77 -1.41
CA ALA A 21 3.10 -24.52 0.02
C ALA A 21 3.73 -23.15 0.33
N PHE A 22 4.78 -22.75 -0.40
CA PHE A 22 5.36 -21.41 -0.26
C PHE A 22 4.45 -20.31 -0.80
N TYR A 23 3.75 -20.55 -1.91
CA TYR A 23 2.73 -19.63 -2.44
C TYR A 23 1.65 -19.35 -1.41
N LEU A 24 1.08 -20.37 -0.76
CA LEU A 24 0.06 -20.22 0.28
C LEU A 24 0.56 -19.45 1.52
N ARG A 25 1.88 -19.46 1.78
CA ARG A 25 2.51 -18.68 2.86
C ARG A 25 2.92 -17.27 2.41
N SER A 26 2.78 -16.92 1.14
CA SER A 26 3.30 -15.67 0.58
C SER A 26 2.50 -14.43 0.97
N ASP A 27 3.11 -13.25 0.80
CA ASP A 27 2.40 -11.97 0.97
C ASP A 27 1.30 -11.77 -0.07
N LEU A 28 1.42 -12.41 -1.24
CA LEU A 28 0.38 -12.37 -2.28
C LEU A 28 -0.90 -13.06 -1.82
N VAL A 29 -0.80 -14.21 -1.16
CA VAL A 29 -1.96 -14.91 -0.59
C VAL A 29 -2.53 -14.13 0.59
N ARG A 30 -1.69 -13.53 1.46
CA ARG A 30 -2.17 -12.62 2.51
C ARG A 30 -2.95 -11.42 1.93
N TYR A 31 -2.52 -10.90 0.79
CA TYR A 31 -3.24 -9.84 0.09
C TYR A 31 -4.61 -10.31 -0.41
N PHE A 32 -4.72 -11.49 -1.03
CA PHE A 32 -6.02 -12.05 -1.45
C PHE A 32 -6.93 -12.33 -0.26
N MET A 33 -6.37 -12.84 0.83
CA MET A 33 -7.10 -13.02 2.09
C MET A 33 -7.77 -11.72 2.56
N VAL A 34 -7.04 -10.59 2.60
CA VAL A 34 -7.60 -9.29 3.03
C VAL A 34 -8.65 -8.76 2.05
N THR A 35 -8.46 -8.99 0.75
CA THR A 35 -9.27 -8.35 -0.29
C THR A 35 -10.48 -9.18 -0.73
N GLN A 36 -10.46 -10.49 -0.57
CA GLN A 36 -11.46 -11.42 -1.10
C GLN A 36 -12.20 -12.19 0.01
N VAL A 37 -11.57 -12.45 1.15
CA VAL A 37 -12.18 -13.27 2.20
C VAL A 37 -12.80 -12.37 3.27
N TYR A 38 -14.09 -12.05 3.10
CA TYR A 38 -14.80 -11.17 4.04
C TYR A 38 -14.84 -11.67 5.49
N GLN A 39 -14.81 -13.00 5.69
CA GLN A 39 -14.84 -13.60 7.04
C GLN A 39 -13.63 -13.18 7.88
N LEU A 40 -12.51 -12.89 7.22
CA LEU A 40 -11.29 -12.42 7.84
C LEU A 40 -11.36 -10.96 8.35
N LEU A 41 -12.38 -10.22 7.93
CA LEU A 41 -12.68 -8.86 8.38
C LEU A 41 -13.84 -8.84 9.40
N SER A 42 -14.33 -10.02 9.78
CA SER A 42 -15.41 -10.24 10.75
C SER A 42 -14.89 -11.06 11.93
N ASP A 43 -15.61 -11.08 13.05
CA ASP A 43 -15.20 -11.80 14.28
C ASP A 43 -15.03 -13.34 14.14
N ARG A 44 -15.31 -13.93 12.97
CA ARG A 44 -15.14 -15.38 12.72
C ARG A 44 -13.92 -15.63 11.84
N ASP A 45 -12.79 -15.93 12.48
CA ASP A 45 -11.55 -16.30 11.81
C ASP A 45 -11.66 -17.72 11.22
N ARG A 46 -12.29 -17.82 10.05
CA ARG A 46 -12.35 -19.05 9.28
C ARG A 46 -11.96 -18.74 7.85
N VAL A 47 -10.91 -19.43 7.40
CA VAL A 47 -10.59 -19.57 5.98
C VAL A 47 -10.97 -20.99 5.61
N SER A 48 -11.93 -21.15 4.70
CA SER A 48 -12.30 -22.46 4.19
C SER A 48 -11.41 -22.84 2.99
N LEU A 49 -11.30 -24.13 2.69
CA LEU A 49 -10.62 -24.58 1.47
C LEU A 49 -11.25 -23.98 0.21
N LYS A 50 -12.58 -23.79 0.20
CA LYS A 50 -13.32 -23.13 -0.88
C LYS A 50 -12.88 -21.68 -1.09
N ASP A 51 -12.46 -20.98 -0.04
CA ASP A 51 -11.92 -19.61 -0.17
C ASP A 51 -10.52 -19.65 -0.81
N ILE A 52 -9.69 -20.63 -0.44
CA ILE A 52 -8.34 -20.81 -0.99
C ILE A 52 -8.39 -21.25 -2.46
N GLU A 53 -9.35 -22.12 -2.83
CA GLU A 53 -9.57 -22.57 -4.21
C GLU A 53 -9.88 -21.42 -5.19
N GLN A 54 -10.35 -20.27 -4.69
CA GLN A 54 -10.63 -19.09 -5.52
C GLN A 54 -9.39 -18.24 -5.77
N PHE A 55 -8.29 -18.46 -5.03
CA PHE A 55 -7.08 -17.69 -5.25
C PHE A 55 -6.46 -18.03 -6.60
N PRO A 56 -5.96 -17.02 -7.34
CA PRO A 56 -5.40 -17.24 -8.65
C PRO A 56 -4.17 -18.16 -8.54
N PHE A 57 -4.24 -19.29 -9.20
CA PHE A 57 -3.13 -20.21 -9.36
C PHE A 57 -3.26 -20.87 -10.72
N TYR A 58 -2.16 -20.94 -11.45
CA TYR A 58 -2.10 -21.64 -12.72
C TYR A 58 -0.80 -22.43 -12.79
N PRO A 59 -0.83 -23.66 -13.33
CA PRO A 59 0.37 -24.50 -13.45
C PRO A 59 1.37 -23.90 -14.44
N PRO A 60 2.66 -24.24 -14.36
CA PRO A 60 3.71 -23.68 -15.21
C PRO A 60 3.43 -23.80 -16.71
N GLU A 61 2.72 -24.84 -17.14
CA GLU A 61 2.32 -25.10 -18.53
C GLU A 61 1.41 -24.01 -19.10
N ARG A 62 0.64 -23.34 -18.23
CA ARG A 62 -0.28 -22.26 -18.60
C ARG A 62 0.32 -20.87 -18.40
N HIS A 63 1.58 -20.78 -17.97
CA HIS A 63 2.28 -19.52 -17.83
C HIS A 63 2.65 -18.95 -19.21
N ALA A 64 2.67 -17.62 -19.37
CA ALA A 64 3.07 -16.97 -20.63
C ALA A 64 4.50 -17.37 -21.07
N ASN A 65 5.36 -17.64 -20.10
CA ASN A 65 6.68 -18.23 -20.27
C ASN A 65 6.82 -19.51 -19.40
N PRO A 66 6.49 -20.70 -19.95
CA PRO A 66 6.54 -21.95 -19.19
C PRO A 66 7.95 -22.34 -18.69
N ALA A 67 8.99 -22.01 -19.46
CA ALA A 67 10.37 -22.32 -19.09
C ALA A 67 10.80 -21.56 -17.82
N LYS A 68 10.52 -20.25 -17.77
CA LYS A 68 10.76 -19.41 -16.59
C LYS A 68 9.96 -19.91 -15.38
N ALA A 69 8.68 -20.24 -15.58
CA ALA A 69 7.82 -20.72 -14.49
C ALA A 69 8.35 -22.02 -13.88
N ARG A 70 8.76 -23.00 -14.71
CA ARG A 70 9.36 -24.25 -14.24
C ARG A 70 10.68 -24.02 -13.52
N GLN A 71 11.52 -23.11 -14.01
CA GLN A 71 12.76 -22.74 -13.33
C GLN A 71 12.46 -22.20 -11.92
N ILE A 72 11.51 -21.26 -11.79
CA ILE A 72 11.14 -20.69 -10.49
C ILE A 72 10.60 -21.76 -9.54
N VAL A 73 9.72 -22.65 -10.02
CA VAL A 73 9.18 -23.77 -9.24
C VAL A 73 10.32 -24.66 -8.73
N GLY A 74 11.27 -25.03 -9.59
CA GLY A 74 12.45 -25.81 -9.20
C GLY A 74 13.34 -25.08 -8.18
N GLU A 75 13.59 -23.78 -8.35
CA GLU A 75 14.37 -22.99 -7.39
C GLU A 75 13.72 -22.93 -5.99
N VAL A 76 12.40 -22.78 -5.93
CA VAL A 76 11.66 -22.81 -4.66
C VAL A 76 11.66 -24.22 -4.05
N ALA A 77 11.53 -25.26 -4.87
CA ALA A 77 11.59 -26.64 -4.40
C ALA A 77 12.98 -26.99 -3.80
N GLU A 78 14.07 -26.54 -4.42
CA GLU A 78 15.42 -26.69 -3.88
C GLU A 78 15.60 -25.96 -2.54
N ILE A 79 15.04 -24.75 -2.41
CA ILE A 79 15.02 -24.02 -1.14
C ILE A 79 14.24 -24.82 -0.08
N SER A 80 13.10 -25.40 -0.44
CA SER A 80 12.31 -26.26 0.45
C SER A 80 13.12 -27.46 0.95
N ARG A 81 13.75 -28.21 0.02
CA ARG A 81 14.58 -29.38 0.35
C ARG A 81 15.78 -29.00 1.21
N TRP A 82 16.37 -27.84 0.98
CA TRP A 82 17.46 -27.34 1.82
C TRP A 82 16.97 -27.00 3.23
N LEU A 83 15.84 -26.31 3.38
CA LEU A 83 15.25 -25.98 4.70
C LEU A 83 14.86 -27.21 5.52
N GLU A 84 14.42 -28.30 4.86
CA GLU A 84 14.12 -29.59 5.50
C GLU A 84 15.37 -30.25 6.09
N ARG A 85 16.53 -30.06 5.44
CA ARG A 85 17.82 -30.57 5.92
C ARG A 85 18.45 -29.70 7.01
N CYS A 86 17.96 -28.48 7.21
CA CYS A 86 18.40 -27.64 8.31
C CYS A 86 17.88 -28.20 9.64
N ASP A 87 18.74 -28.12 10.66
CA ASP A 87 18.37 -28.38 12.05
C ASP A 87 17.18 -27.52 12.48
N ASP A 88 16.29 -28.07 13.30
CA ASP A 88 15.04 -27.43 13.71
C ASP A 88 15.28 -26.08 14.42
N PHE A 89 16.38 -25.92 15.16
CA PHE A 89 16.72 -24.67 15.84
C PHE A 89 17.29 -23.62 14.87
N ALA A 90 17.97 -24.05 13.81
CA ALA A 90 18.55 -23.16 12.80
C ALA A 90 17.56 -22.79 11.68
N ARG A 91 16.49 -23.59 11.48
CA ARG A 91 15.51 -23.39 10.41
C ARG A 91 14.80 -22.03 10.44
N PRO A 92 14.38 -21.46 11.60
CA PRO A 92 13.77 -20.14 11.65
C PRO A 92 14.68 -19.03 11.10
N ASP A 93 15.93 -18.98 11.56
CA ASP A 93 16.92 -17.99 11.10
C ASP A 93 17.26 -18.16 9.61
N ALA A 94 17.34 -19.41 9.16
CA ALA A 94 17.55 -19.75 7.76
C ALA A 94 16.38 -19.28 6.89
N TRP A 95 15.15 -19.45 7.36
CA TRP A 95 13.94 -18.97 6.69
C TRP A 95 13.92 -17.44 6.61
N ASP A 96 14.23 -16.72 7.69
CA ASP A 96 14.21 -15.26 7.69
C ASP A 96 15.17 -14.65 6.66
N LYS A 97 16.34 -15.29 6.44
CA LYS A 97 17.30 -14.90 5.40
C LYS A 97 16.79 -15.17 3.98
N LEU A 98 16.03 -16.26 3.79
CA LEU A 98 15.55 -16.69 2.46
C LEU A 98 14.18 -16.13 2.09
N ARG A 99 13.38 -15.67 3.06
CA ARG A 99 12.01 -15.21 2.87
C ARG A 99 11.92 -14.16 1.75
N ALA A 100 12.79 -13.15 1.78
CA ALA A 100 12.78 -12.10 0.77
C ALA A 100 13.06 -12.64 -0.65
N LYS A 101 13.93 -13.65 -0.79
CA LYS A 101 14.22 -14.32 -2.06
C LYS A 101 13.00 -15.11 -2.55
N VAL A 102 12.37 -15.90 -1.68
CA VAL A 102 11.18 -16.69 -2.02
C VAL A 102 10.01 -15.79 -2.40
N GLU A 103 9.76 -14.72 -1.65
CA GLU A 103 8.72 -13.74 -1.99
C GLU A 103 8.98 -13.09 -3.37
N LYS A 104 10.24 -12.81 -3.72
CA LYS A 104 10.60 -12.31 -5.04
C LYS A 104 10.31 -13.36 -6.13
N LEU A 105 10.73 -14.61 -5.93
CA LEU A 105 10.47 -15.71 -6.86
C LEU A 105 8.97 -15.90 -7.11
N ILE A 106 8.15 -15.84 -6.06
CA ILE A 106 6.68 -15.95 -6.19
C ILE A 106 6.11 -14.77 -6.98
N LYS A 107 6.55 -13.53 -6.70
CA LYS A 107 6.12 -12.36 -7.49
C LYS A 107 6.53 -12.46 -8.95
N ASP A 108 7.73 -12.98 -9.21
CA ASP A 108 8.24 -13.22 -10.56
C ASP A 108 7.51 -14.36 -11.28
N TYR A 109 6.96 -15.34 -10.55
CA TYR A 109 6.12 -16.43 -11.10
C TYR A 109 4.76 -15.93 -11.57
N PHE A 110 4.19 -14.92 -10.91
CA PHE A 110 2.91 -14.34 -11.31
C PHE A 110 3.07 -13.10 -12.20
N ASP A 111 4.30 -12.81 -12.64
CA ASP A 111 4.67 -11.62 -13.42
C ASP A 111 4.07 -10.31 -12.83
N LEU A 112 4.08 -10.19 -11.49
CA LEU A 112 3.47 -9.05 -10.81
C LEU A 112 4.22 -7.75 -11.15
N PRO A 113 3.55 -6.73 -11.74
CA PRO A 113 4.21 -5.46 -12.02
C PRO A 113 4.59 -4.75 -10.72
N ARG A 114 5.62 -3.90 -10.76
CA ARG A 114 6.17 -3.20 -9.58
C ARG A 114 5.09 -2.47 -8.76
N ASP A 115 4.14 -1.87 -9.44
CA ASP A 115 3.01 -1.18 -8.82
C ASP A 115 2.09 -2.13 -8.04
N ALA A 116 1.77 -3.30 -8.59
CA ALA A 116 0.99 -4.32 -7.89
C ALA A 116 1.75 -4.86 -6.69
N GLN A 117 3.07 -5.08 -6.82
CA GLN A 117 3.92 -5.50 -5.70
C GLN A 117 3.89 -4.48 -4.55
N ALA A 118 3.90 -3.18 -4.87
CA ALA A 118 3.81 -2.11 -3.87
C ALA A 118 2.46 -2.13 -3.13
N ILE A 119 1.35 -2.40 -3.83
CA ILE A 119 0.01 -2.52 -3.23
C ILE A 119 -0.10 -3.75 -2.33
N VAL A 120 0.42 -4.90 -2.78
CA VAL A 120 0.48 -6.13 -1.97
C VAL A 120 1.25 -5.85 -0.69
N LYS A 121 2.43 -5.25 -0.79
CA LYS A 121 3.26 -4.89 0.35
C LYS A 121 2.57 -3.91 1.30
N GLU A 122 1.98 -2.83 0.78
CA GLU A 122 1.22 -1.86 1.58
C GLU A 122 0.05 -2.52 2.33
N THR A 123 -0.65 -3.44 1.66
CA THR A 123 -1.79 -4.15 2.27
C THR A 123 -1.33 -5.06 3.40
N VAL A 124 -0.28 -5.85 3.18
CA VAL A 124 0.20 -6.82 4.18
C VAL A 124 0.91 -6.15 5.35
N ASP A 125 1.67 -5.08 5.10
CA ASP A 125 2.47 -4.43 6.14
C ASP A 125 1.65 -3.42 6.96
N VAL A 126 0.63 -2.80 6.37
CA VAL A 126 -0.11 -1.69 7.00
C VAL A 126 -1.57 -2.04 7.26
N ILE A 127 -2.28 -2.57 6.26
CA ILE A 127 -3.73 -2.79 6.36
C ILE A 127 -4.03 -4.05 7.16
N LEU A 128 -3.40 -5.18 6.83
CA LEU A 128 -3.65 -6.46 7.48
C LEU A 128 -3.47 -6.39 9.02
N PRO A 129 -2.39 -5.80 9.56
CA PRO A 129 -2.23 -5.67 11.01
C PRO A 129 -3.31 -4.80 11.66
N ALA A 130 -3.81 -3.78 10.95
CA ALA A 130 -4.87 -2.90 11.44
C ALA A 130 -6.26 -3.55 11.36
N THR A 131 -6.50 -4.46 10.40
CA THR A 131 -7.75 -5.23 10.32
C THR A 131 -7.87 -6.29 11.39
N ARG A 132 -6.74 -6.80 11.91
CA ARG A 132 -6.70 -7.81 12.98
C ARG A 132 -5.67 -7.49 14.05
N PRO A 133 -6.02 -6.58 14.95
CA PRO A 133 -5.17 -6.31 16.09
C PRO A 133 -5.28 -7.46 17.10
N TYR A 134 -4.33 -8.40 17.07
CA TYR A 134 -4.17 -9.35 18.17
C TYR A 134 -3.69 -8.57 19.40
N GLY A 135 -4.62 -8.31 20.33
CA GLY A 135 -4.42 -7.45 21.48
C GLY A 135 -4.76 -5.98 21.20
N MET A 136 -5.54 -5.37 22.10
CA MET A 136 -6.02 -3.98 21.96
C MET A 136 -4.89 -2.94 21.89
N SER A 137 -3.72 -3.23 22.47
CA SER A 137 -2.54 -2.35 22.43
C SER A 137 -2.02 -2.15 21.01
N ARG A 138 -1.99 -3.21 20.20
CA ARG A 138 -1.43 -3.17 18.85
C ARG A 138 -2.38 -2.50 17.85
N VAL A 139 -3.70 -2.55 18.08
CA VAL A 139 -4.67 -1.70 17.35
C VAL A 139 -4.28 -0.25 17.49
N TYR A 140 -4.03 0.17 18.72
CA TYR A 140 -3.80 1.56 19.06
C TYR A 140 -2.52 2.03 18.40
N GLU A 141 -1.44 1.25 18.51
CA GLU A 141 -0.16 1.54 17.85
C GLU A 141 -0.30 1.70 16.33
N LEU A 142 -0.92 0.73 15.64
CA LEU A 142 -1.06 0.74 14.18
C LEU A 142 -2.05 1.79 13.67
N ALA A 143 -3.18 1.99 14.37
CA ALA A 143 -4.17 3.01 14.02
C ALA A 143 -3.68 4.43 14.36
N MET A 144 -2.73 4.57 15.28
CA MET A 144 -2.10 5.83 15.67
C MET A 144 -0.78 6.09 14.96
N GLU A 145 -0.25 5.18 14.13
CA GLU A 145 0.98 5.44 13.40
C GLU A 145 0.90 6.78 12.66
N ARG A 146 1.85 7.65 13.00
CA ARG A 146 1.92 9.01 12.46
C ARG A 146 2.75 9.01 11.18
N VAL A 147 2.51 10.01 10.35
CA VAL A 147 3.34 10.22 9.15
C VAL A 147 4.79 10.55 9.54
N SER A 148 5.70 10.26 8.61
CA SER A 148 7.10 10.66 8.62
C SER A 148 7.47 11.27 7.27
N ASP A 149 8.64 11.90 7.17
CA ASP A 149 9.19 12.41 5.90
C ASP A 149 9.21 11.33 4.81
N ALA A 150 9.59 10.09 5.16
CA ALA A 150 9.61 8.98 4.21
C ALA A 150 8.21 8.63 3.70
N VAL A 151 7.21 8.57 4.58
CA VAL A 151 5.82 8.27 4.20
C VAL A 151 5.25 9.38 3.33
N THR A 152 5.42 10.63 3.75
CA THR A 152 4.91 11.80 3.02
C THR A 152 5.58 11.98 1.66
N LYS A 153 6.89 11.76 1.56
CA LYS A 153 7.61 11.78 0.28
C LYS A 153 7.15 10.66 -0.66
N HIS A 154 6.93 9.44 -0.15
CA HIS A 154 6.38 8.36 -0.97
C HIS A 154 4.95 8.67 -1.46
N TYR A 155 4.12 9.24 -0.59
CA TYR A 155 2.78 9.71 -0.97
C TYR A 155 2.85 10.80 -2.04
N ALA A 156 3.70 11.82 -1.86
CA ALA A 156 3.87 12.92 -2.80
C ALA A 156 4.28 12.41 -4.19
N LYS A 157 5.25 11.50 -4.23
CA LYS A 157 5.69 10.84 -5.47
C LYS A 157 4.58 10.02 -6.12
N ALA A 158 3.82 9.25 -5.33
CA ALA A 158 2.69 8.49 -5.85
C ALA A 158 1.63 9.42 -6.44
N LEU A 159 1.27 10.50 -5.73
CA LEU A 159 0.28 11.47 -6.19
C LEU A 159 0.72 12.15 -7.49
N GLN A 160 1.97 12.62 -7.57
CA GLN A 160 2.54 13.21 -8.78
C GLN A 160 2.51 12.22 -9.96
N THR A 161 2.91 10.96 -9.73
CA THR A 161 2.91 9.92 -10.77
C THR A 161 1.51 9.67 -11.32
N GLU A 162 0.51 9.57 -10.44
CA GLU A 162 -0.87 9.32 -10.85
C GLU A 162 -1.47 10.53 -11.58
N LEU A 163 -1.22 11.76 -11.11
CA LEU A 163 -1.65 12.97 -11.80
C LEU A 163 -1.02 13.09 -13.21
N ASN A 164 0.28 12.78 -13.34
CA ASN A 164 0.94 12.71 -14.65
C ASN A 164 0.27 11.66 -15.55
N ALA A 165 -0.05 10.48 -15.02
CA ALA A 165 -0.74 9.44 -15.79
C ALA A 165 -2.13 9.89 -16.27
N TRP A 166 -2.89 10.60 -15.44
CA TRP A 166 -4.18 11.20 -15.84
C TRP A 166 -4.02 12.25 -16.93
N ARG A 167 -3.01 13.13 -16.81
CA ARG A 167 -2.66 14.12 -17.84
C ARG A 167 -2.33 13.43 -19.16
N ASP A 168 -1.42 12.45 -19.13
CA ASP A 168 -0.95 11.74 -20.32
C ASP A 168 -2.09 10.97 -21.00
N ALA A 169 -3.03 10.42 -20.22
CA ALA A 169 -4.21 9.74 -20.75
C ALA A 169 -5.25 10.70 -21.36
N GLY A 170 -5.22 11.98 -20.97
CA GLY A 170 -6.13 13.02 -21.46
C GLY A 170 -5.50 13.97 -22.48
N ASP A 171 -4.34 13.63 -23.05
CA ASP A 171 -3.54 14.48 -23.95
C ASP A 171 -3.29 15.90 -23.38
N GLY A 172 -3.18 16.01 -22.06
CA GLY A 172 -2.97 17.27 -21.36
C GLY A 172 -1.51 17.74 -21.39
N GLU A 173 -1.30 19.04 -21.21
CA GLU A 173 0.03 19.65 -21.11
C GLU A 173 0.32 20.13 -19.67
N GLY A 174 1.60 20.38 -19.39
CA GLY A 174 2.07 20.91 -18.10
C GLY A 174 2.65 19.84 -17.17
N SER A 175 2.99 20.24 -15.95
CA SER A 175 3.64 19.41 -14.94
C SER A 175 3.10 19.69 -13.54
N PHE A 176 3.10 18.69 -12.67
CA PHE A 176 2.63 18.81 -11.29
C PHE A 176 3.81 18.89 -10.33
N ASP A 177 3.85 19.93 -9.50
CA ASP A 177 4.70 20.00 -8.31
C ASP A 177 3.90 19.56 -7.08
N VAL A 178 4.39 18.55 -6.37
CA VAL A 178 3.69 17.98 -5.21
C VAL A 178 4.55 18.08 -3.96
N ASN A 179 4.15 18.96 -3.05
CA ASN A 179 4.81 19.16 -1.77
C ASN A 179 3.88 18.75 -0.62
N VAL A 180 4.41 17.99 0.33
CA VAL A 180 3.68 17.61 1.53
C VAL A 180 4.34 18.23 2.74
N TYR A 181 3.58 19.07 3.44
CA TYR A 181 3.99 19.68 4.70
C TYR A 181 3.15 19.12 5.83
N TYR A 182 3.78 18.79 6.94
CA TYR A 182 3.05 18.35 8.13
C TYR A 182 3.56 19.03 9.39
N THR A 183 2.68 19.20 10.36
CA THR A 183 2.99 19.76 11.68
C THR A 183 3.60 18.71 12.60
N ASP A 184 4.19 19.11 13.74
CA ASP A 184 4.69 18.15 14.74
C ASP A 184 3.59 17.14 15.10
N VAL A 185 3.85 15.87 14.81
CA VAL A 185 2.88 14.78 14.97
C VAL A 185 2.49 14.51 16.43
N ARG A 186 3.23 15.09 17.39
CA ARG A 186 2.94 15.04 18.84
C ARG A 186 1.98 16.13 19.28
N GLN A 187 1.75 17.17 18.48
CA GLN A 187 0.83 18.24 18.85
C GLN A 187 -0.63 17.78 18.74
N ILE A 188 -1.49 18.32 19.61
CA ILE A 188 -2.94 18.09 19.52
C ILE A 188 -3.45 18.71 18.23
N GLY A 189 -4.21 17.95 17.45
CA GLY A 189 -4.71 18.42 16.16
C GLY A 189 -3.62 18.56 15.09
N ALA A 190 -2.58 17.72 15.13
CA ALA A 190 -1.59 17.65 14.07
C ALA A 190 -2.25 17.41 12.69
N LEU A 191 -1.91 18.28 11.74
CA LEU A 191 -2.40 18.27 10.37
C LEU A 191 -1.24 18.24 9.39
N ALA A 192 -1.58 17.81 8.18
CA ALA A 192 -0.71 17.80 7.04
C ALA A 192 -1.46 18.31 5.80
N VAL A 193 -0.72 18.99 4.93
CA VAL A 193 -1.21 19.59 3.69
C VAL A 193 -0.38 19.04 2.55
N ALA A 194 -1.03 18.39 1.59
CA ALA A 194 -0.44 18.15 0.28
C ALA A 194 -0.84 19.31 -0.64
N GLN A 195 0.14 20.10 -1.04
CA GLN A 195 0.01 21.16 -2.02
C GLN A 195 0.42 20.60 -3.39
N VAL A 196 -0.48 20.70 -4.35
CA VAL A 196 -0.28 20.30 -5.74
C VAL A 196 -0.37 21.56 -6.59
N ASN A 197 0.74 22.00 -7.15
CA ASN A 197 0.77 23.13 -8.08
C ASN A 197 0.86 22.60 -9.51
N LEU A 198 0.00 23.09 -10.39
CA LEU A 198 0.14 22.88 -11.83
C LEU A 198 1.09 23.95 -12.39
N HIS A 199 2.01 23.54 -13.26
CA HIS A 199 2.94 24.43 -13.95
C HIS A 199 2.94 24.13 -15.44
N LYS A 200 3.32 25.10 -16.27
CA LYS A 200 3.42 24.89 -17.73
C LYS A 200 4.65 24.06 -18.13
N GLN A 201 5.77 24.17 -17.39
CA GLN A 201 7.06 23.59 -17.82
C GLN A 201 8.10 23.50 -16.67
N ALA A 202 7.71 22.96 -15.52
CA ALA A 202 8.64 22.79 -14.40
C ALA A 202 8.53 21.39 -13.81
N GLU A 203 9.53 20.54 -14.01
CA GLU A 203 9.67 19.31 -13.23
C GLU A 203 10.26 19.67 -11.86
N SER A 204 9.50 19.38 -10.82
CA SER A 204 9.99 19.43 -9.44
C SER A 204 10.00 18.03 -8.85
N ASN A 205 10.95 17.82 -7.95
CA ASN A 205 10.98 16.59 -7.18
C ASN A 205 9.97 16.69 -6.03
N PRO A 206 9.10 15.67 -5.87
CA PRO A 206 8.11 15.68 -4.82
C PRO A 206 8.77 15.66 -3.44
N THR A 207 8.29 16.52 -2.54
CA THR A 207 8.84 16.66 -1.19
C THR A 207 7.84 16.25 -0.11
N GLY A 208 8.39 15.83 1.04
CA GLY A 208 7.62 15.49 2.22
C GLY A 208 8.45 15.84 3.44
N GLN A 209 8.01 16.82 4.22
CA GLN A 209 8.77 17.30 5.38
C GLN A 209 7.88 17.86 6.50
N GLN A 210 8.35 17.71 7.74
CA GLN A 210 7.78 18.43 8.87
C GLN A 210 8.08 19.93 8.76
N ALA A 211 7.03 20.77 8.69
CA ALA A 211 7.15 22.23 8.56
C ALA A 211 5.92 22.96 9.13
N ASN A 212 5.87 23.13 10.46
CA ASN A 212 4.73 23.76 11.15
C ASN A 212 4.39 25.14 10.58
N LEU A 213 5.40 26.01 10.39
CA LEU A 213 5.20 27.37 9.87
C LEU A 213 4.60 27.39 8.46
N ALA A 214 4.98 26.43 7.61
CA ALA A 214 4.43 26.33 6.26
C ALA A 214 2.97 25.90 6.28
N VAL A 215 2.63 24.90 7.11
CA VAL A 215 1.23 24.47 7.29
C VAL A 215 0.38 25.63 7.83
N ASP A 216 0.84 26.34 8.85
CA ASP A 216 0.12 27.47 9.43
C ASP A 216 -0.08 28.60 8.42
N ALA A 217 0.95 28.92 7.61
CA ALA A 217 0.86 29.93 6.57
C ALA A 217 -0.21 29.57 5.53
N ILE A 218 -0.22 28.33 5.04
CA ILE A 218 -1.20 27.85 4.07
C ILE A 218 -2.62 27.91 4.66
N LEU A 219 -2.81 27.44 5.89
CA LEU A 219 -4.13 27.47 6.53
C LEU A 219 -4.64 28.90 6.75
N ARG A 220 -3.77 29.85 7.11
CA ARG A 220 -4.14 31.27 7.23
C ARG A 220 -4.51 31.88 5.89
N GLU A 221 -3.77 31.55 4.83
CA GLU A 221 -4.07 32.01 3.47
C GLU A 221 -5.45 31.51 3.01
N LEU A 222 -5.71 30.20 3.17
CA LEU A 222 -6.99 29.60 2.82
C LEU A 222 -8.16 30.17 3.65
N LYS A 223 -7.93 30.47 4.93
CA LYS A 223 -8.91 31.14 5.78
C LYS A 223 -9.18 32.58 5.34
N ALA A 224 -8.12 33.35 5.04
CA ALA A 224 -8.25 34.72 4.56
C ALA A 224 -9.00 34.79 3.22
N ALA A 225 -8.80 33.80 2.35
CA ALA A 225 -9.52 33.63 1.09
C ALA A 225 -10.94 33.07 1.27
N GLN A 226 -11.40 32.81 2.50
CA GLN A 226 -12.71 32.20 2.82
C GLN A 226 -12.94 30.82 2.16
N LEU A 227 -11.86 30.12 1.79
CA LEU A 227 -11.92 28.79 1.17
C LEU A 227 -11.93 27.67 2.20
N LEU A 228 -11.45 27.94 3.41
CA LEU A 228 -11.43 26.96 4.50
C LEU A 228 -12.83 26.86 5.12
N THR A 229 -13.58 25.82 4.78
CA THR A 229 -14.96 25.59 5.24
C THR A 229 -15.07 25.06 6.67
N VAL A 230 -13.93 24.82 7.34
CA VAL A 230 -13.87 24.24 8.69
C VAL A 230 -13.55 25.34 9.69
N GLU A 231 -14.38 25.52 10.72
CA GLU A 231 -14.01 26.36 11.86
C GLU A 231 -12.85 25.71 12.63
N LEU A 232 -11.66 26.30 12.52
CA LEU A 232 -10.52 25.97 13.37
C LEU A 232 -10.78 26.53 14.78
N GLN A 233 -11.55 25.82 15.61
CA GLN A 233 -11.71 26.17 17.03
C GLN A 233 -10.46 25.75 17.83
N GLU A 234 -10.10 26.57 18.83
CA GLU A 234 -8.77 26.66 19.45
C GLU A 234 -8.15 25.35 19.99
N ARG A 235 -8.92 24.26 20.15
CA ARG A 235 -8.43 23.01 20.76
C ARG A 235 -9.00 21.72 20.18
N MET A 236 -9.92 21.77 19.22
CA MET A 236 -10.47 20.59 18.56
C MET A 236 -10.56 20.83 17.05
N HIS A 237 -9.69 20.16 16.31
CA HIS A 237 -9.61 20.27 14.86
C HIS A 237 -10.34 19.08 14.24
N PHE A 238 -11.61 19.25 13.87
CA PHE A 238 -12.28 18.34 12.95
C PHE A 238 -11.93 18.76 11.53
N VAL A 239 -10.72 18.41 11.08
CA VAL A 239 -10.38 18.57 9.67
C VAL A 239 -10.69 17.24 8.98
N PRO A 240 -11.80 17.15 8.22
CA PRO A 240 -12.00 16.02 7.34
C PRO A 240 -10.90 16.01 6.27
N ASP A 241 -10.82 14.92 5.52
CA ASP A 241 -9.97 14.85 4.32
C ASP A 241 -10.51 15.85 3.27
N THR A 242 -10.06 17.10 3.37
CA THR A 242 -10.61 18.24 2.62
C THR A 242 -9.76 18.51 1.39
N LEU A 243 -10.41 18.60 0.23
CA LEU A 243 -9.83 19.07 -1.01
C LEU A 243 -10.30 20.51 -1.27
N ILE A 244 -9.36 21.42 -1.46
CA ILE A 244 -9.61 22.80 -1.89
C ILE A 244 -8.84 23.02 -3.18
N VAL A 245 -9.52 23.48 -4.22
CA VAL A 245 -8.89 23.89 -5.48
C VAL A 245 -9.03 25.40 -5.59
N SER A 246 -7.90 26.09 -5.76
CA SER A 246 -7.84 27.54 -5.92
C SER A 246 -6.87 27.88 -7.04
N GLY A 247 -7.41 28.43 -8.14
CA GLY A 247 -6.62 28.72 -9.34
C GLY A 247 -5.89 27.47 -9.84
N ASN A 248 -4.56 27.55 -9.87
CA ASN A 248 -3.69 26.46 -10.37
C ASN A 248 -3.15 25.54 -9.27
N THR A 249 -3.67 25.66 -8.05
CA THR A 249 -3.20 24.90 -6.90
C THR A 249 -4.34 24.12 -6.25
N ALA A 250 -4.09 22.84 -5.98
CA ALA A 250 -4.96 22.00 -5.16
C ALA A 250 -4.30 21.75 -3.80
N TYR A 251 -5.09 21.86 -2.73
CA TYR A 251 -4.68 21.61 -1.36
C TYR A 251 -5.50 20.45 -0.80
N LEU A 252 -4.81 19.40 -0.36
CA LEU A 252 -5.40 18.30 0.40
C LEU A 252 -5.00 18.44 1.85
N ILE A 253 -5.95 18.76 2.72
CA ILE A 253 -5.73 18.93 4.15
C ILE A 253 -6.23 17.68 4.87
N LYS A 254 -5.36 17.01 5.62
CA LYS A 254 -5.68 15.75 6.28
C LYS A 254 -5.01 15.62 7.65
N PRO A 255 -5.57 14.79 8.54
CA PRO A 255 -4.87 14.34 9.74
C PRO A 255 -3.54 13.63 9.40
N VAL A 256 -2.58 13.72 10.31
CA VAL A 256 -1.25 13.06 10.23
C VAL A 256 -1.27 11.54 10.46
N ALA A 257 -2.42 10.87 10.31
CA ALA A 257 -2.52 9.43 10.47
C ALA A 257 -2.00 8.72 9.21
N ARG A 258 -0.97 7.86 9.34
CA ARG A 258 -0.26 7.19 8.24
C ARG A 258 -1.19 6.60 7.17
N ARG A 259 -2.32 6.00 7.59
CA ARG A 259 -3.32 5.39 6.69
C ARG A 259 -3.91 6.35 5.64
N LEU A 260 -3.89 7.66 5.89
CA LEU A 260 -4.38 8.70 4.97
C LEU A 260 -3.32 9.19 3.97
N TRP A 261 -2.10 8.65 4.09
CA TRP A 261 -0.91 9.04 3.33
C TRP A 261 -0.26 7.82 2.66
N LEU A 262 -1.09 6.83 2.33
CA LEU A 262 -0.70 5.62 1.61
C LEU A 262 -0.73 5.82 0.09
N ARG A 263 -0.04 4.97 -0.67
CA ARG A 263 -0.02 5.02 -2.14
C ARG A 263 -1.43 4.89 -2.71
N ARG A 264 -2.25 3.98 -2.16
CA ARG A 264 -3.64 3.84 -2.59
C ARG A 264 -4.48 5.09 -2.31
N GLN A 265 -4.16 5.85 -1.27
CA GLN A 265 -4.85 7.08 -0.96
C GLN A 265 -4.44 8.17 -1.95
N ALA A 266 -3.16 8.28 -2.28
CA ALA A 266 -2.67 9.18 -3.34
C ALA A 266 -3.41 8.97 -4.67
N ARG A 267 -3.67 7.72 -5.07
CA ARG A 267 -4.49 7.39 -6.26
C ARG A 267 -5.90 7.95 -6.18
N ARG A 268 -6.57 7.76 -5.05
CA ARG A 268 -7.93 8.27 -4.81
C ARG A 268 -7.95 9.79 -4.82
N ASP A 269 -6.93 10.42 -4.24
CA ASP A 269 -6.84 11.86 -4.20
C ASP A 269 -6.51 12.48 -5.55
N ALA A 270 -5.69 11.82 -6.37
CA ALA A 270 -5.50 12.21 -7.78
C ALA A 270 -6.84 12.22 -8.51
N ALA A 271 -7.63 11.15 -8.39
CA ALA A 271 -8.96 11.09 -8.99
C ALA A 271 -9.92 12.16 -8.46
N ARG A 272 -9.86 12.49 -7.16
CA ARG A 272 -10.64 13.59 -6.56
C ARG A 272 -10.24 14.95 -7.13
N ILE A 273 -8.94 15.21 -7.26
CA ILE A 273 -8.41 16.45 -7.86
C ILE A 273 -8.90 16.57 -9.31
N VAL A 274 -8.71 15.52 -10.12
CA VAL A 274 -9.14 15.51 -11.53
C VAL A 274 -10.66 15.71 -11.64
N SER A 275 -11.46 15.02 -10.82
CA SER A 275 -12.91 15.20 -10.84
C SER A 275 -13.32 16.62 -10.44
N ALA A 276 -12.69 17.20 -9.41
CA ALA A 276 -13.01 18.56 -8.97
C ALA A 276 -12.62 19.64 -9.99
N THR A 277 -11.57 19.43 -10.78
CA THR A 277 -11.13 20.39 -11.81
C THR A 277 -11.89 20.23 -13.12
N THR A 278 -12.29 19.01 -13.49
CA THR A 278 -13.03 18.74 -14.74
C THR A 278 -14.53 18.97 -14.63
N SER A 279 -15.13 18.79 -13.45
CA SER A 279 -16.58 19.00 -13.25
C SER A 279 -17.00 20.47 -13.20
N ASN A 280 -16.05 21.40 -13.17
CA ASN A 280 -16.28 22.84 -13.19
C ASN A 280 -16.19 23.45 -14.61
N CYS A 281 -16.17 22.62 -15.65
CA CYS A 281 -16.32 23.00 -17.07
C CYS A 281 -17.66 22.49 -17.60
#